data_AF-A0A8J7MJ27-F1
#
_entry.id   AF-A0A8J7MJ27-F1
#
_cell.length_a   1.000
_cell.length_b   1.000
_cell.length_c   1.000
_cell.angle_alpha   90.00
_cell.angle_beta   90.00
_cell.angle_gamma   90.00
#
_symmetry.space_group_name_H-M   'P 1'
#
loop_
_entity.id
_entity.type
_entity.pdbx_description
1 polymer ?
#
loop_
_entity_poly.entity_id
_entity_poly.type
_entity_poly.pdbx_seq_one_letter_code
_entity_poly.pdbx_strand_id
1 'polypeptide(L)'
;SELDALELIVPKQISVGFWRRFGATLLDLFFLGITLNIAGAMLDGFYLIGHLVLAKKIGSILGVIIAILYYPILESSKYQASIGKRLLSIKVVDEEGERLTFGWDFARFLAKGISFV
;
A
#
# COMPACT_ATOMS: atom_id res chain seq x y z
N SER A 1 2.83 -0.75 -39.64
CA SER A 1 1.67 -1.64 -39.49
C SER A 1 0.69 -1.00 -38.52
N GLU A 2 -0.60 -1.33 -38.51
CA GLU A 2 -1.54 -0.79 -37.49
C GLU A 2 -1.08 -1.09 -36.05
N LEU A 3 -0.27 -2.15 -35.87
CA LEU A 3 0.36 -2.53 -34.59
C LEU A 3 1.40 -1.51 -34.12
N ASP A 4 2.19 -0.91 -35.04
CA ASP A 4 3.18 0.13 -34.70
C ASP A 4 2.49 1.44 -34.29
N ALA A 5 1.27 1.69 -34.80
CA ALA A 5 0.46 2.84 -34.40
C ALA A 5 -0.15 2.65 -33.00
N LEU A 6 -0.46 1.41 -32.60
CA LEU A 6 -0.94 1.09 -31.25
C LEU A 6 0.17 1.17 -30.19
N GLU A 7 1.42 0.80 -30.52
CA GLU A 7 2.58 0.96 -29.63
C GLU A 7 2.90 2.44 -29.30
N LEU A 8 2.51 3.38 -30.17
CA LEU A 8 2.67 4.82 -29.94
C LEU A 8 1.65 5.39 -28.96
N ILE A 9 0.52 4.71 -28.76
CA ILE A 9 -0.60 5.17 -27.92
C ILE A 9 -0.49 4.59 -26.50
N VAL A 10 0.03 3.37 -26.35
CA VAL A 10 0.22 2.72 -25.04
C VAL A 10 1.62 3.04 -24.50
N PRO A 11 1.75 3.74 -23.36
CA PRO A 11 3.06 4.06 -22.80
C PRO A 11 3.81 2.78 -22.45
N LYS A 12 5.01 2.60 -23.03
CA LYS A 12 5.86 1.43 -22.78
C LYS A 12 6.15 1.26 -21.29
N GLN A 13 5.59 0.20 -20.71
CA GLN A 13 5.73 -0.10 -19.29
C GLN A 13 7.08 -0.77 -19.03
N ILE A 14 7.98 -0.06 -18.34
CA ILE A 14 9.28 -0.62 -17.96
C ILE A 14 9.08 -1.39 -16.66
N SER A 15 9.25 -2.71 -16.72
CA SER A 15 9.25 -3.55 -15.54
C SER A 15 10.33 -3.09 -14.57
N VAL A 16 9.91 -2.65 -13.39
CA VAL A 16 10.82 -2.24 -12.32
C VAL A 16 11.52 -3.48 -11.76
N GLY A 17 12.85 -3.48 -11.78
CA GLY A 17 13.67 -4.58 -11.27
C GLY A 17 13.40 -4.92 -9.80
N PHE A 18 13.66 -6.17 -9.44
CA PHE A 18 13.41 -6.75 -8.11
C PHE A 18 13.90 -5.86 -6.96
N TRP A 19 15.17 -5.40 -6.99
CA TRP A 19 15.78 -4.62 -5.91
C TRP A 19 15.09 -3.30 -5.62
N ARG A 20 14.57 -2.62 -6.65
CA ARG A 20 13.81 -1.38 -6.48
C ARG A 20 12.46 -1.64 -5.83
N ARG A 21 11.79 -2.75 -6.20
CA ARG A 21 10.55 -3.18 -5.55
C ARG A 21 10.80 -3.56 -4.09
N PHE A 22 11.87 -4.30 -3.81
CA PHE A 22 12.26 -4.68 -2.46
C PHE A 22 12.57 -3.45 -1.58
N GLY A 23 13.37 -2.51 -2.09
CA GLY A 23 13.66 -1.25 -1.40
C GLY A 23 12.41 -0.42 -1.12
N ALA A 24 11.47 -0.36 -2.06
CA ALA A 24 10.18 0.32 -1.86
C ALA A 24 9.41 -0.30 -0.68
N THR A 25 9.33 -1.63 -0.62
CA THR A 25 8.66 -2.34 0.47
C THR A 25 9.35 -2.12 1.82
N LEU A 26 10.69 -2.06 1.86
CA LEU A 26 11.41 -1.73 3.10
C LEU A 26 11.10 -0.30 3.59
N LEU A 27 11.04 0.67 2.67
CA LEU A 27 10.63 2.03 3.00
C LEU A 27 9.19 2.08 3.51
N ASP A 28 8.26 1.41 2.83
CA ASP A 28 6.87 1.31 3.26
C ASP A 28 6.75 0.72 4.67
N LEU A 29 7.48 -0.38 4.97
CA LEU A 29 7.52 -0.99 6.29
C LEU A 29 8.10 -0.04 7.36
N PHE A 30 9.13 0.72 7.02
CA PHE A 30 9.70 1.71 7.93
C PHE A 30 8.70 2.81 8.29
N PHE A 31 8.05 3.41 7.29
CA PHE A 31 7.05 4.46 7.52
C PHE A 31 5.81 3.93 8.25
N LEU A 32 5.31 2.76 7.85
CA LEU A 32 4.14 2.14 8.47
C LEU A 32 4.46 1.71 9.90
N GLY A 33 5.65 1.17 10.15
CA GLY A 33 6.16 0.84 11.49
C GLY A 33 6.24 2.07 12.40
N ILE A 34 6.83 3.18 11.95
CA ILE A 34 6.88 4.43 12.73
C ILE A 34 5.47 4.92 13.04
N THR A 35 4.59 4.95 12.04
CA THR A 35 3.21 5.43 12.18
C THR A 35 2.44 4.61 13.22
N LEU A 36 2.56 3.28 13.16
CA LEU A 36 1.91 2.38 14.12
C LEU A 36 2.51 2.50 15.52
N ASN A 37 3.83 2.68 15.66
CA ASN A 37 4.46 2.86 16.98
C ASN A 37 4.03 4.17 17.64
N ILE A 38 3.98 5.27 16.89
CA ILE A 38 3.48 6.56 17.41
C ILE A 38 2.01 6.44 17.81
N ALA A 39 1.17 5.90 16.93
CA ALA A 39 -0.25 5.69 17.24
C ALA A 39 -0.46 4.79 18.45
N GLY A 40 0.32 3.70 18.56
CA GLY A 40 0.31 2.78 19.70
C GLY A 40 0.70 3.48 21.00
N ALA A 41 1.80 4.23 21.00
CA ALA A 41 2.26 4.98 22.17
C ALA A 41 1.24 6.04 22.63
N MET A 42 0.59 6.73 21.69
CA MET A 42 -0.49 7.67 22.03
C MET A 42 -1.66 6.94 22.69
N LEU A 43 -2.11 5.82 22.12
CA LEU A 43 -3.19 5.00 22.70
C LEU A 43 -2.84 4.43 24.08
N ASP A 44 -1.61 3.94 24.26
CA ASP A 44 -1.14 3.41 25.56
C ASP A 44 -1.06 4.54 26.62
N GLY A 45 -0.67 5.75 26.22
CA GLY A 45 -0.71 6.93 27.09
C GLY A 45 -2.12 7.28 27.58
N PHE A 46 -3.13 7.24 26.69
CA PHE A 46 -4.54 7.40 27.08
C PHE A 46 -5.03 6.28 27.99
N TYR A 47 -4.59 5.04 27.75
CA TYR A 47 -4.96 3.89 28.56
C TYR A 47 -4.46 4.01 30.00
N LEU A 48 -3.21 4.47 30.21
CA LEU A 48 -2.62 4.64 31.53
C LEU A 48 -3.38 5.64 32.42
N ILE A 49 -4.08 6.61 31.81
CA ILE A 49 -4.83 7.66 32.52
C ILE A 49 -6.28 7.22 32.79
N GLY A 50 -6.90 6.40 31.94
CA GLY A 50 -8.34 6.12 31.97
C GLY A 50 -8.79 4.67 32.14
N HIS A 51 -7.90 3.67 32.17
CA HIS A 51 -8.21 2.23 32.31
C HIS A 51 -9.29 1.69 31.34
N LEU A 52 -9.35 2.19 30.10
CA LEU A 52 -10.35 1.77 29.10
C LEU A 52 -9.83 0.60 28.24
N VAL A 53 -9.99 -0.64 28.72
CA VAL A 53 -9.61 -1.87 27.98
C VAL A 53 -10.32 -1.99 26.63
N LEU A 54 -11.56 -1.50 26.52
CA LEU A 54 -12.33 -1.55 25.28
C LEU A 54 -11.74 -0.66 24.19
N ALA A 55 -11.16 0.50 24.55
CA ALA A 55 -10.50 1.40 23.60
C ALA A 55 -9.25 0.78 22.98
N LYS A 56 -8.49 -0.01 23.76
CA LYS A 56 -7.28 -0.69 23.28
C LYS A 56 -7.60 -1.77 22.23
N LYS A 57 -8.64 -2.58 22.46
CA LYS A 57 -9.08 -3.60 21.50
C LYS A 57 -9.55 -2.97 20.18
N ILE A 58 -10.34 -1.90 20.25
CA ILE A 58 -10.82 -1.18 19.06
C ILE A 58 -9.64 -0.56 18.30
N GLY A 59 -8.69 0.08 18.99
CA GLY A 59 -7.49 0.65 18.37
C GLY A 59 -6.62 -0.38 17.65
N SER A 60 -6.44 -1.56 18.25
CA SER A 60 -5.69 -2.66 17.62
C SER A 60 -6.36 -3.17 16.34
N ILE A 61 -7.69 -3.34 16.35
CA ILE A 61 -8.45 -3.78 15.16
C ILE A 61 -8.36 -2.73 14.06
N LEU A 62 -8.52 -1.45 14.41
CA LEU A 62 -8.38 -0.35 13.46
C LEU A 62 -6.98 -0.29 12.86
N GLY A 63 -5.93 -0.51 13.65
CA GLY A 63 -4.54 -0.56 13.15
C GLY A 63 -4.35 -1.66 12.09
N VAL A 64 -4.92 -2.84 12.30
CA VAL A 64 -4.88 -3.95 11.32
C VAL A 64 -5.65 -3.57 10.05
N ILE A 65 -6.82 -2.99 10.18
CA ILE A 65 -7.62 -2.53 9.03
C ILE A 65 -6.85 -1.48 8.23
N ILE A 66 -6.23 -0.50 8.89
CA ILE A 66 -5.41 0.52 8.23
C ILE A 66 -4.23 -0.11 7.50
N ALA A 67 -3.53 -1.07 8.11
CA ALA A 67 -2.40 -1.76 7.48
C ALA A 67 -2.82 -2.54 6.22
N ILE A 68 -3.99 -3.20 6.26
CA ILE A 68 -4.55 -3.94 5.12
C ILE A 68 -4.98 -2.99 4.00
N LEU A 69 -5.59 -1.86 4.36
CA LEU A 69 -6.12 -0.89 3.38
C LEU A 69 -5.07 0.07 2.84
N TYR A 70 -3.90 0.18 3.49
CA TYR A 70 -2.84 1.12 3.12
C TYR A 70 -2.42 0.99 1.65
N TYR A 71 -2.09 -0.22 1.20
CA TYR A 71 -1.64 -0.45 -0.17
C TYR A 71 -2.76 -0.30 -1.20
N PRO A 72 -3.93 -0.95 -1.05
CA PRO A 72 -5.01 -0.83 -2.01
C PRO A 72 -5.51 0.61 -2.20
N ILE A 73 -5.62 1.39 -1.11
CA ILE A 73 -6.05 2.79 -1.20
C ILE A 73 -5.01 3.62 -1.95
N LEU A 74 -3.72 3.48 -1.63
CA LEU A 74 -2.67 4.31 -2.22
C LEU A 74 -2.39 3.94 -3.69
N GLU A 75 -2.42 2.65 -4.03
CA GLU A 75 -2.16 2.15 -5.38
C GLU A 75 -3.33 2.43 -6.34
N SER A 76 -4.58 2.43 -5.85
CA SER A 76 -5.74 2.85 -6.64
C SER A 76 -6.00 4.37 -6.62
N SER A 77 -5.22 5.14 -5.87
CA SER A 77 -5.33 6.60 -5.81
C SER A 77 -4.70 7.28 -7.03
N LYS A 78 -4.88 8.60 -7.17
CA LYS A 78 -4.20 9.42 -8.19
C LYS A 78 -2.67 9.29 -8.15
N TYR A 79 -2.09 8.81 -7.05
CA TYR A 79 -0.65 8.63 -6.92
C TYR A 79 -0.15 7.32 -7.55
N GLN A 80 -1.01 6.32 -7.75
CA GLN A 80 -0.66 5.03 -8.34
C GLN A 80 0.53 4.35 -7.67
N ALA A 81 0.76 4.62 -6.38
CA ALA A 81 1.96 4.19 -5.67
C ALA A 81 1.78 4.32 -4.17
N SER A 82 2.34 3.36 -3.41
CA SER A 82 2.61 3.52 -1.99
C SER A 82 3.67 4.61 -1.74
N ILE A 83 3.87 5.02 -0.49
CA ILE A 83 4.83 6.09 -0.17
C ILE A 83 6.26 5.67 -0.57
N GLY A 84 6.68 4.46 -0.22
CA GLY A 84 7.98 3.89 -0.57
C GLY A 84 8.17 3.73 -2.08
N LYS A 85 7.14 3.27 -2.81
CA LYS A 85 7.16 3.22 -4.28
C LYS A 85 7.29 4.61 -4.88
N ARG A 86 6.57 5.60 -4.35
CA ARG A 86 6.61 6.98 -4.82
C ARG A 86 7.99 7.62 -4.61
N LEU A 87 8.63 7.36 -3.47
CA LEU A 87 10.00 7.82 -3.20
C LEU A 87 11.02 7.25 -4.20
N LEU A 88 10.79 6.02 -4.68
CA LEU A 88 11.63 5.39 -5.71
C LEU A 88 11.14 5.63 -7.14
N SER A 89 10.18 6.55 -7.34
CA SER A 89 9.59 6.89 -8.63
C SER A 89 8.99 5.68 -9.36
N ILE A 90 8.36 4.77 -8.61
CA ILE A 90 7.66 3.59 -9.09
C ILE A 90 6.16 3.90 -9.11
N LYS A 91 5.50 3.64 -10.25
CA LYS A 91 4.04 3.65 -10.39
C LYS A 91 3.53 2.23 -10.65
N VAL A 92 2.31 1.96 -10.18
CA VAL A 92 1.56 0.73 -10.37
C VAL A 92 0.39 1.06 -11.29
N VAL A 93 0.37 0.40 -12.43
CA VAL A 93 -0.61 0.59 -13.51
C VAL A 93 -1.09 -0.78 -13.99
N ASP A 94 -2.22 -0.81 -14.69
CA ASP A 94 -2.65 -1.99 -15.46
C ASP A 94 -1.84 -2.16 -16.76
N GLU A 95 -2.25 -3.08 -17.63
CA GLU A 95 -1.55 -3.40 -18.88
C GLU A 95 -1.67 -2.29 -19.94
N GLU A 96 -2.68 -1.43 -19.79
CA GLU A 96 -2.93 -0.26 -20.62
C GLU A 96 -2.21 1.00 -20.10
N GLY A 97 -1.62 0.95 -18.91
CA GLY A 97 -0.93 2.07 -18.27
C GLY A 97 -1.85 2.96 -17.44
N GLU A 98 -3.10 2.54 -17.28
CA GLU A 98 -4.15 3.23 -16.56
C GLU A 98 -4.10 2.90 -15.06
N ARG A 99 -4.92 3.63 -14.30
CA ARG A 99 -5.00 3.49 -12.84
C ARG A 99 -5.81 2.27 -12.45
N LEU A 100 -5.24 1.48 -11.54
CA LEU A 100 -5.92 0.34 -10.94
C LEU A 100 -7.18 0.77 -10.17
N THR A 101 -8.24 -0.02 -10.30
CA THR A 101 -9.47 0.19 -9.52
C THR A 101 -9.30 -0.41 -8.13
N PHE A 102 -9.84 0.28 -7.12
CA PHE A 102 -9.71 -0.11 -5.71
C PHE A 102 -10.12 -1.56 -5.43
N GLY A 103 -11.22 -2.02 -6.03
CA GLY A 103 -11.71 -3.38 -5.85
C GLY A 103 -10.73 -4.45 -6.37
N TRP A 104 -10.06 -4.19 -7.50
CA TRP A 104 -9.08 -5.10 -8.08
C TRP A 104 -7.80 -5.16 -7.24
N ASP A 105 -7.32 -4.01 -6.78
CA ASP A 105 -6.14 -3.93 -5.90
C ASP A 105 -6.39 -4.56 -4.54
N PHE A 106 -7.57 -4.37 -3.97
CA PHE A 106 -7.96 -4.98 -2.70
C PHE A 106 -8.03 -6.51 -2.82
N ALA A 107 -8.65 -7.03 -3.89
CA ALA A 107 -8.69 -8.48 -4.15
C ALA A 107 -7.29 -9.07 -4.35
N ARG A 108 -6.41 -8.39 -5.09
CA ARG A 108 -5.00 -8.79 -5.28
C ARG A 108 -4.23 -8.78 -3.96
N PHE A 109 -4.47 -7.80 -3.10
CA PHE A 109 -3.84 -7.72 -1.78
C PHE A 109 -4.29 -8.86 -0.86
N LEU A 110 -5.59 -9.17 -0.82
CA LEU A 110 -6.11 -10.33 -0.08
C LEU A 110 -5.56 -11.65 -0.62
N ALA A 111 -5.46 -11.81 -1.95
CA ALA A 111 -4.87 -12.99 -2.56
C ALA A 111 -3.39 -13.18 -2.18
N LYS A 112 -2.61 -12.09 -2.04
CA LYS A 112 -1.24 -12.16 -1.49
C LYS A 112 -1.22 -12.65 -0.04
N GLY A 113 -2.17 -12.21 0.78
CA GLY A 113 -2.30 -12.68 2.17
C GLY A 113 -2.63 -14.16 2.27
N ILE A 114 -3.51 -14.65 1.40
CA ILE A 114 -3.90 -16.08 1.33
C ILE A 114 -2.75 -16.94 0.80
N SER A 115 -1.99 -16.45 -0.20
CA SER A 115 -0.85 -17.19 -0.75
C SER A 115 0.34 -17.36 0.21
N PHE A 116 0.32 -16.66 1.35
CA PHE A 116 1.36 -16.74 2.38
C PHE A 116 0.97 -17.67 3.55
N VAL A 117 -0.19 -18.32 3.47
CA VAL A 117 -0.69 -19.37 4.38
C VAL A 117 -0.60 -20.71 3.67
#